data_AF-A0A3N9RC79-F1
#
_entry.id   AF-A0A3N9RC79-F1
#
_cell.length_a   1.000
_cell.length_b   1.000
_cell.length_c   1.000
_cell.angle_alpha   90.00
_cell.angle_beta   90.00
_cell.angle_gamma   90.00
#
_symmetry.space_group_name_H-M   'P 1'
#
loop_
_entity.id
_entity.type
_entity.pdbx_description
1 polymer ?
#
loop_
_entity_poly.entity_id
_entity_poly.type
_entity_poly.pdbx_seq_one_letter_code
_entity_poly.pdbx_strand_id
1 'polypeptide(L)'
;MALHATRPARIARRTSWRRDPVTGGGELETYSPFSVSMGQALWVIMLIAGPPLILMLVVGLVISMVQAATSINEQTVSFVPKLLAFILFLAIYGATVGDILIDYTRDLLMHIPDDIR
;
A
#
# COMPACT_ATOMS: atom_id res chain seq x y z
N MET A 1 -72.24 -16.63 -39.42
CA MET A 1 -71.20 -17.49 -40.02
C MET A 1 -70.15 -16.59 -40.67
N ALA A 2 -69.23 -16.06 -39.87
CA ALA A 2 -68.02 -15.38 -40.35
C ALA A 2 -66.91 -15.69 -39.35
N LEU A 3 -65.89 -16.36 -39.86
CA LEU A 3 -64.84 -17.04 -39.12
C LEU A 3 -64.08 -16.07 -38.21
N HIS A 4 -64.01 -16.49 -36.95
CA HIS A 4 -63.20 -15.95 -35.87
C HIS A 4 -61.71 -16.07 -36.26
N ALA A 5 -61.16 -15.00 -36.82
CA ALA A 5 -59.75 -14.89 -37.17
C ALA A 5 -58.91 -14.67 -35.89
N THR A 6 -58.59 -15.76 -35.19
CA THR A 6 -57.58 -15.74 -34.12
C THR A 6 -56.20 -15.72 -34.77
N ARG A 7 -55.67 -14.53 -35.02
CA ARG A 7 -54.23 -14.34 -35.22
C ARG A 7 -53.58 -14.26 -33.83
N PRO A 8 -52.77 -15.24 -33.40
CA PRO A 8 -52.10 -15.14 -32.11
C PRO A 8 -51.03 -14.05 -32.12
N ALA A 9 -50.97 -13.37 -30.99
CA ALA A 9 -50.13 -12.23 -30.68
C ALA A 9 -48.66 -12.46 -31.04
N ARG A 10 -48.07 -11.46 -31.71
CA ARG A 10 -46.63 -11.39 -31.93
C ARG A 10 -45.93 -11.31 -30.59
N ILE A 11 -45.07 -12.28 -30.34
CA ILE A 11 -44.06 -12.26 -29.29
C ILE A 11 -43.10 -11.12 -29.62
N ALA A 12 -43.44 -9.92 -29.17
CA ALA A 12 -42.48 -8.85 -28.99
C ALA A 12 -41.60 -9.31 -27.82
N ARG A 13 -40.51 -10.01 -28.15
CA ARG A 13 -39.41 -10.27 -27.22
C ARG A 13 -38.95 -8.91 -26.72
N ARG A 14 -39.45 -8.55 -25.56
CA ARG A 14 -38.97 -7.45 -24.74
C ARG A 14 -37.60 -7.87 -24.24
N THR A 15 -36.60 -7.85 -25.12
CA THR A 15 -35.20 -7.75 -24.71
C THR A 15 -35.01 -6.33 -24.20
N SER A 16 -35.71 -5.99 -23.12
CA SER A 16 -35.32 -4.87 -22.29
C SER A 16 -34.10 -5.37 -21.52
N TRP A 17 -32.99 -5.51 -22.25
CA TRP A 17 -31.68 -5.10 -21.77
C TRP A 17 -31.82 -3.63 -21.39
N ARG A 18 -32.54 -3.39 -20.29
CA ARG A 18 -32.45 -2.21 -19.48
C ARG A 18 -30.99 -2.27 -19.05
N ARG A 19 -30.15 -1.62 -19.85
CA ARG A 19 -28.90 -1.10 -19.35
C ARG A 19 -29.34 -0.20 -18.22
N ASP A 20 -29.29 -0.71 -17.01
CA ASP A 20 -29.09 0.10 -15.84
C ASP A 20 -28.06 1.13 -16.29
N PRO A 21 -28.41 2.43 -16.30
CA PRO A 21 -27.42 3.43 -16.56
C PRO A 21 -26.32 3.11 -15.55
N VAL A 22 -25.12 2.83 -16.07
CA VAL A 22 -23.89 2.99 -15.30
C VAL A 22 -23.83 4.49 -15.03
N THR A 23 -24.68 4.95 -14.11
CA THR A 23 -24.51 6.19 -13.38
C THR A 23 -23.10 6.07 -12.85
N GLY A 24 -22.21 6.90 -13.40
CA GLY A 24 -20.80 6.91 -13.08
C GLY A 24 -20.62 6.80 -11.56
N GLY A 25 -19.81 5.85 -11.14
CA GLY A 25 -19.74 5.45 -9.74
C GLY A 25 -18.31 5.14 -9.34
N GLY A 26 -17.38 6.06 -9.60
CA GLY A 26 -16.12 6.14 -8.84
C GLY A 26 -16.34 6.37 -7.33
N GLU A 27 -17.59 6.30 -6.87
CA GLU A 27 -18.07 6.44 -5.51
C GLU A 27 -18.19 5.09 -4.79
N LEU A 28 -18.35 3.95 -5.50
CA LEU A 28 -18.49 2.62 -4.89
C LEU A 28 -17.20 1.77 -4.95
N GLU A 29 -16.22 2.17 -5.76
CA GLU A 29 -14.91 1.51 -5.86
C GLU A 29 -13.87 2.12 -4.89
N THR A 30 -14.14 3.31 -4.34
CA THR A 30 -13.11 4.18 -3.75
C THR A 30 -13.06 4.19 -2.21
N TYR A 31 -14.02 3.59 -1.50
CA TYR A 31 -14.00 3.62 -0.01
C TYR A 31 -14.40 2.28 0.60
N SER A 32 -13.66 1.22 0.28
CA SER A 32 -13.65 0.06 1.18
C SER A 32 -12.90 0.47 2.46
N PRO A 33 -13.41 0.16 3.66
CA PRO A 33 -12.72 0.49 4.93
C PRO A 33 -11.26 0.04 4.95
N PHE A 34 -11.00 -1.07 4.27
CA PHE A 34 -9.67 -1.64 4.05
C PHE A 34 -8.70 -0.73 3.24
N SER A 35 -9.18 0.10 2.31
CA SER A 35 -8.28 0.97 1.54
C SER A 35 -7.66 2.07 2.42
N VAL A 36 -8.41 2.53 3.41
CA VAL A 36 -7.96 3.54 4.37
C VAL A 36 -6.92 2.95 5.32
N SER A 37 -7.12 1.71 5.79
CA SER A 37 -6.13 1.00 6.63
C SER A 37 -4.85 0.68 5.85
N MET A 38 -4.94 0.38 4.56
CA MET A 38 -3.79 0.24 3.67
C MET A 38 -2.97 1.54 3.56
N GLY A 39 -3.64 2.70 3.48
CA GLY A 39 -2.97 4.01 3.46
C GLY A 39 -2.20 4.29 4.75
N GLN A 40 -2.79 3.97 5.90
CA GLN A 40 -2.13 4.04 7.21
C GLN A 40 -0.91 3.11 7.28
N ALA A 41 -1.04 1.87 6.77
CA ALA A 41 0.07 0.92 6.70
C ALA A 41 1.27 1.49 5.92
N LEU A 42 1.01 2.04 4.73
CA LEU A 42 2.05 2.64 3.89
C LEU A 42 2.70 3.84 4.57
N TRP A 43 1.92 4.66 5.28
CA TRP A 43 2.44 5.79 6.03
C TRP A 43 3.38 5.35 7.16
N VAL A 44 3.00 4.35 7.95
CA VAL A 44 3.83 3.80 9.03
C VAL A 44 5.12 3.17 8.48
N ILE A 45 5.02 2.42 7.37
CA ILE A 45 6.19 1.88 6.68
C ILE A 45 7.12 3.01 6.23
N MET A 46 6.58 4.08 5.63
CA MET A 46 7.38 5.21 5.17
C MET A 46 8.06 5.93 6.35
N LEU A 47 7.36 6.09 7.47
CA LEU A 47 7.88 6.71 8.68
C LEU A 47 9.04 5.90 9.29
N ILE A 48 8.91 4.57 9.33
CA ILE A 48 9.93 3.67 9.88
C ILE A 48 11.11 3.50 8.92
N ALA A 49 10.85 3.31 7.62
CA ALA A 49 11.87 3.03 6.62
C ALA A 49 12.60 4.28 6.12
N GLY A 50 11.95 5.45 6.13
CA GLY A 50 12.52 6.69 5.60
C GLY A 50 13.84 7.11 6.25
N PRO A 51 13.90 7.29 7.58
CA PRO A 51 15.13 7.69 8.27
C PRO A 51 16.34 6.75 8.04
N PRO A 52 16.23 5.41 8.17
CA PRO A 52 17.37 4.53 7.93
C PRO A 52 17.76 4.49 6.45
N LEU A 53 16.82 4.66 5.50
CA LEU A 53 17.15 4.73 4.08
C LEU A 53 17.99 5.96 3.74
N ILE A 54 17.63 7.13 4.26
CA ILE A 54 18.40 8.37 4.07
C ILE A 54 19.79 8.21 4.69
N LEU A 55 19.88 7.64 5.88
CA LEU A 55 21.16 7.37 6.54
C LEU A 55 22.05 6.44 5.69
N MET A 56 21.50 5.32 5.22
CA MET A 56 22.23 4.36 4.38
C MET A 56 22.66 4.98 3.04
N LEU A 57 21.84 5.87 2.48
CA LEU A 57 22.17 6.60 1.25
C LEU A 57 23.37 7.52 1.47
N VAL A 58 23.35 8.34 2.53
CA VAL A 58 24.45 9.27 2.84
C VAL A 58 25.74 8.51 3.13
N VAL A 59 25.68 7.49 4.01
CA VAL A 59 26.86 6.69 4.37
C VAL A 59 27.38 5.92 3.16
N GLY A 60 26.50 5.32 2.37
CA GLY A 60 26.88 4.60 1.15
C GLY A 60 27.55 5.51 0.13
N LEU A 61 27.02 6.72 -0.05
CA LEU A 61 27.59 7.71 -0.97
C LEU A 61 29.00 8.12 -0.52
N VAL A 62 29.16 8.53 0.74
CA VAL A 62 30.45 8.97 1.31
C VAL A 62 31.51 7.88 1.17
N ILE A 63 31.17 6.64 1.54
CA ILE A 63 32.11 5.52 1.47
C ILE A 63 32.45 5.20 0.01
N SER A 64 31.49 5.23 -0.91
CA SER A 64 31.76 4.95 -2.34
C SER A 64 32.72 5.98 -2.96
N MET A 65 32.64 7.24 -2.53
CA MET A 65 33.52 8.31 -3.00
C MET A 65 34.94 8.13 -2.45
N VAL A 66 35.08 7.74 -1.18
CA VAL A 66 36.39 7.43 -0.58
C VAL A 66 37.03 6.22 -1.23
N GLN A 67 36.25 5.14 -1.45
CA GLN A 67 36.73 3.93 -2.12
C GLN A 67 37.22 4.20 -3.53
N ALA A 68 36.51 5.06 -4.28
CA ALA A 68 36.93 5.51 -5.61
C ALA A 68 38.21 6.36 -5.57
N ALA A 69 38.34 7.26 -4.58
CA ALA A 69 39.51 8.14 -4.45
C ALA A 69 40.81 7.39 -4.10
N THR A 70 40.72 6.28 -3.34
CA THR A 70 41.89 5.50 -2.92
C THR A 70 42.12 4.23 -3.74
N SER A 71 41.28 3.97 -4.76
CA SER A 71 41.31 2.73 -5.57
C SER A 71 41.16 1.44 -4.74
N ILE A 72 40.54 1.51 -3.55
CA ILE A 72 40.30 0.35 -2.68
C ILE A 72 38.91 -0.20 -3.01
N ASN A 73 38.85 -1.23 -3.84
CA ASN A 73 37.62 -1.90 -4.24
C ASN A 73 37.45 -3.27 -3.57
N GLU A 74 37.68 -3.31 -2.25
CA GLU A 74 37.39 -4.50 -1.46
C GLU A 74 35.97 -4.44 -0.90
N GLN A 75 35.20 -5.50 -1.14
CA GLN A 75 33.78 -5.57 -0.78
C GLN A 75 33.54 -5.38 0.74
N THR A 76 34.47 -5.85 1.57
CA THR A 76 34.43 -5.76 3.04
C THR A 76 34.53 -4.33 3.56
N VAL A 77 35.28 -3.45 2.88
CA VAL A 77 35.51 -2.05 3.27
C VAL A 77 34.22 -1.23 3.23
N SER A 78 33.32 -1.53 2.29
CA SER A 78 32.02 -0.84 2.22
C SER A 78 30.97 -1.41 3.17
N PHE A 79 31.13 -2.67 3.60
CA PHE A 79 30.15 -3.38 4.42
C PHE A 79 30.17 -2.89 5.87
N VAL A 80 31.35 -2.84 6.50
CA VAL A 80 31.49 -2.54 7.93
C VAL A 80 30.95 -1.16 8.31
N PRO A 81 31.30 -0.05 7.62
CA PRO A 81 30.81 1.28 8.00
C PRO A 81 29.29 1.42 7.87
N LYS A 82 28.69 0.80 6.83
CA LYS A 82 27.23 0.79 6.62
C LYS A 82 26.52 0.05 7.76
N LEU A 83 27.03 -1.12 8.13
CA LEU A 83 26.47 -1.92 9.22
C LEU A 83 26.56 -1.18 10.56
N LEU A 84 27.70 -0.55 10.87
CA LEU A 84 27.86 0.26 12.08
C LEU A 84 26.87 1.43 12.13
N ALA A 85 26.68 2.12 11.01
CA ALA A 85 25.70 3.21 10.93
C ALA A 85 24.26 2.70 11.18
N PHE A 86 23.90 1.54 10.63
CA PHE A 86 22.57 0.96 10.83
C PHE A 86 22.36 0.50 12.28
N ILE A 87 23.38 -0.13 12.89
CA ILE A 87 23.34 -0.53 14.30
C ILE A 87 23.19 0.70 15.20
N LEU A 88 23.93 1.78 14.93
CA LEU A 88 23.82 3.02 15.70
C LEU A 88 22.43 3.64 15.57
N PHE A 89 21.85 3.61 14.37
CA PHE A 89 20.47 4.04 14.16
C PHE A 89 19.50 3.22 15.01
N LEU A 90 19.58 1.89 14.98
CA LEU A 90 18.72 1.02 15.80
C LEU A 90 18.97 1.19 17.30
N ALA A 91 20.20 1.45 17.72
CA ALA A 91 20.51 1.68 19.13
C ALA A 91 19.84 2.97 19.66
N ILE A 92 19.72 4.00 18.83
CA ILE A 92 19.13 5.29 19.21
C ILE A 92 17.61 5.30 18.97
N TYR A 93 17.16 4.84 17.81
CA TYR A 93 15.77 4.94 17.34
C TYR A 93 14.98 3.64 17.44
N GLY A 94 15.61 2.52 17.81
CA GLY A 94 14.96 1.20 17.86
C GLY A 94 13.77 1.16 18.81
N ALA A 95 13.87 1.80 19.98
CA ALA A 95 12.75 1.93 20.92
C ALA A 95 11.57 2.69 20.29
N THR A 96 11.84 3.84 19.68
CA THR A 96 10.82 4.67 19.00
C THR A 96 10.15 3.94 17.84
N VAL A 97 10.92 3.20 17.03
CA VAL A 97 10.36 2.36 15.96
C VAL A 97 9.46 1.26 16.54
N GLY A 98 9.85 0.70 17.69
CA GLY A 98 9.02 -0.24 18.45
C GLY A 98 7.70 0.37 18.90
N ASP A 99 7.74 1.57 19.50
CA ASP A 99 6.54 2.28 19.96
C ASP A 99 5.56 2.55 18.80
N ILE A 100 6.07 3.06 17.68
CA ILE A 100 5.26 3.31 16.46
C ILE A 100 4.57 2.03 15.98
N LEU A 101 5.29 0.91 15.96
CA LEU A 101 4.73 -0.36 15.48
C LEU A 101 3.70 -0.94 16.45
N ILE A 102 3.93 -0.82 17.76
CA ILE A 102 2.99 -1.25 18.80
C ILE A 102 1.70 -0.44 18.70
N ASP A 103 1.82 0.89 18.60
CA ASP A 103 0.65 1.78 18.50
C ASP A 103 -0.14 1.51 17.23
N TYR A 104 0.53 1.40 16.08
CA TYR A 104 -0.13 1.01 14.83
C TYR A 104 -0.83 -0.35 14.93
N THR A 105 -0.20 -1.35 15.57
CA THR A 105 -0.79 -2.68 15.73
C THR A 105 -2.03 -2.63 16.63
N ARG A 106 -2.00 -1.83 17.70
CA ARG A 106 -3.15 -1.62 18.59
C ARG A 106 -4.30 -0.96 17.84
N ASP A 107 -4.02 0.08 17.08
CA ASP A 107 -5.02 0.78 16.27
C ASP A 107 -5.65 -0.14 15.24
N LEU A 108 -4.84 -0.94 14.52
CA LEU A 108 -5.36 -1.95 13.61
C LEU A 108 -6.32 -2.92 14.30
N LEU A 109 -5.91 -3.51 15.43
CA LEU A 109 -6.73 -4.47 16.16
C LEU A 109 -8.06 -3.87 16.65
N MET A 110 -8.06 -2.58 17.01
CA MET A 110 -9.27 -1.88 17.44
C MET A 110 -10.25 -1.59 16.30
N HIS A 111 -9.78 -1.43 15.06
CA HIS A 111 -10.63 -1.13 13.90
C HIS A 111 -11.17 -2.38 13.18
N ILE A 112 -10.56 -3.56 13.36
CA ILE A 112 -11.03 -4.83 12.74
C ILE A 112 -12.54 -5.11 13.00
N PRO A 113 -13.09 -4.94 14.22
CA PRO A 113 -14.51 -5.21 14.46
C PRO A 113 -15.46 -4.30 13.67
N ASP A 114 -15.03 -3.09 13.31
CA ASP A 114 -15.83 -2.12 12.56
C ASP A 114 -15.84 -2.47 11.06
N ASP A 115 -14.76 -3.06 10.55
CA ASP A 115 -14.63 -3.48 9.14
C ASP A 115 -15.45 -4.73 8.78
N ILE A 116 -15.84 -5.53 9.79
CA ILE A 116 -16.55 -6.81 9.61
C ILE A 116 -18.09 -6.65 9.71
N ARG A 117 -18.60 -5.50 10.15
CA ARG A 117 -20.04 -5.21 10.27
C ARG A 117 -20.61 -4.56 9.01
#